data_AF-A0A3A4UXD2-F1
#
_entry.id   AF-A0A3A4UXD2-F1
#
_cell.length_a   1.000
_cell.length_b   1.000
_cell.length_c   1.000
_cell.angle_alpha   90.00
_cell.angle_beta   90.00
_cell.angle_gamma   90.00
#
_symmetry.space_group_name_H-M   'P 1'
#
loop_
_entity.id
_entity.type
_entity.pdbx_description
1 polymer ?
#
loop_
_entity_poly.entity_id
_entity_poly.type
_entity_poly.pdbx_seq_one_letter_code
_entity_poly.pdbx_strand_id
1 'polypeptide(L)'
;MKTDVERREDGSIILRITIPWSEVKEVRSEIEKELLKNLSIPGFRKGKAPQNVAKQKIDKEKLKEETIRKVLPDHYFKALKEHSINPIINPKINIQTFEEDKDVVFTAETAEEPKIDLNNYKEKVKEITAKSKIIVPGKEQKKPSIEEILDVIHENTTINIPKLLIDQETDRLLIQLLDELKTLGVNLDQYLSSKAKTADDLRKEYEEKAKRDLKTEFVLKKIADEEKITVEKKDIDEALNTIKDEAQKQEITKNPYLIAAIIRQQKTINFLLNL
;
A
#
# COMPACT_ATOMS: atom_id res chain seq x y z
N MET A 1 10.22 22.12 14.67
CA MET A 1 9.98 21.49 13.34
C MET A 1 9.40 22.52 12.36
N LYS A 2 9.84 22.53 11.10
CA LYS A 2 9.15 23.22 10.00
C LYS A 2 8.59 22.18 9.03
N THR A 3 7.34 22.34 8.61
CA THR A 3 6.66 21.45 7.67
C THR A 3 6.18 22.26 6.48
N ASP A 4 6.67 21.90 5.28
CA ASP A 4 6.16 22.43 4.02
C ASP A 4 5.39 21.31 3.32
N VAL A 5 4.17 21.61 2.90
CA VAL A 5 3.26 20.66 2.26
C VAL A 5 2.96 21.11 0.84
N GLU A 6 3.35 20.28 -0.12
CA GLU A 6 3.01 20.48 -1.52
C GLU A 6 1.96 19.44 -1.92
N ARG A 7 0.75 19.90 -2.25
CA ARG A 7 -0.31 19.06 -2.81
C ARG A 7 -0.27 19.18 -4.33
N ARG A 8 -0.07 18.06 -5.03
CA ARG A 8 -0.14 18.01 -6.49
C ARG A 8 -1.59 17.84 -6.96
N GLU A 9 -1.88 18.30 -8.17
CA GLU A 9 -3.21 18.16 -8.80
C GLU A 9 -3.66 16.70 -8.93
N ASP A 10 -2.71 15.77 -9.04
CA ASP A 10 -2.96 14.33 -9.12
C ASP A 10 -3.36 13.70 -7.77
N GLY A 11 -3.36 14.46 -6.65
CA GLY A 11 -3.65 13.95 -5.30
C GLY A 11 -2.44 13.36 -4.54
N SER A 12 -1.25 13.43 -5.13
CA SER A 12 0.01 13.15 -4.43
C SER A 12 0.38 14.32 -3.52
N ILE A 13 0.90 14.01 -2.33
CA ILE A 13 1.34 14.98 -1.34
C ILE A 13 2.82 14.77 -1.07
N ILE A 14 3.60 15.84 -1.17
CA ILE A 14 5.00 15.86 -0.78
C ILE A 14 5.11 16.70 0.50
N LEU A 15 5.52 16.04 1.58
CA LEU A 15 5.77 16.65 2.86
C LEU A 15 7.28 16.83 3.02
N ARG A 16 7.75 18.07 2.98
CA ARG A 16 9.12 18.39 3.34
C ARG A 16 9.16 18.77 4.82
N ILE A 17 9.87 17.97 5.60
CA ILE A 17 9.95 18.15 7.05
C ILE A 17 11.40 18.49 7.40
N THR A 18 11.57 19.61 8.08
CA THR A 18 12.86 20.06 8.62
C THR A 18 12.82 19.90 10.14
N ILE A 19 13.67 19.02 10.65
CA ILE A 19 13.82 18.75 12.08
C ILE A 19 15.06 19.49 12.60
N PRO A 20 14.91 20.36 13.62
CA PRO A 20 16.04 20.99 14.27
C PRO A 20 17.00 19.97 14.90
N TRP A 21 18.31 20.19 14.79
CA TRP A 21 19.30 19.30 15.40
C TRP A 21 19.10 19.09 16.92
N SER A 22 18.56 20.08 17.64
CA SER A 22 18.29 19.96 19.08
C SER A 22 17.37 18.78 19.44
N GLU A 23 16.31 18.56 18.65
CA GLU A 23 15.36 17.45 18.87
C GLU A 23 16.03 16.10 18.55
N VAL A 24 16.85 16.06 17.49
CA VAL A 24 17.61 14.87 17.09
C VAL A 24 18.67 14.51 18.13
N LYS A 25 19.32 15.50 18.74
CA LYS A 25 20.37 15.32 19.74
C LYS A 25 19.86 14.66 21.00
N GLU A 26 18.67 15.03 21.48
CA GLU A 26 18.03 14.40 22.64
C GLU A 26 17.80 12.90 22.39
N VAL A 27 17.14 12.58 21.27
CA VAL A 27 16.85 11.19 20.88
C VAL A 27 18.13 10.38 20.66
N ARG A 28 19.13 10.97 20.00
CA ARG A 28 20.45 10.36 19.81
C ARG A 28 21.10 10.03 21.16
N SER A 29 21.01 10.91 22.15
CA SER A 29 21.60 10.68 23.47
C SER A 29 20.95 9.52 24.23
N GLU A 30 19.66 9.28 24.02
CA GLU A 30 18.95 8.11 24.56
C GLU A 30 19.41 6.82 23.89
N ILE A 31 19.50 6.84 22.55
CA ILE A 31 19.92 5.68 21.76
C ILE A 31 21.38 5.33 22.07
N GLU A 32 22.26 6.33 22.24
CA GLU A 32 23.63 6.10 22.70
C GLU A 32 23.66 5.33 24.03
N LYS A 33 22.79 5.67 25.00
CA LYS A 33 22.70 4.95 26.27
C LYS A 33 22.19 3.52 26.10
N GLU A 34 21.24 3.29 25.21
CA GLU A 34 20.72 1.94 24.91
C GLU A 34 21.77 1.07 24.21
N LEU A 35 22.45 1.62 23.21
CA LEU A 35 23.53 0.94 22.52
C LEU A 35 24.68 0.62 23.48
N LEU A 36 25.03 1.52 24.41
CA LEU A 36 26.03 1.27 25.45
C LEU A 36 25.67 0.13 26.41
N LYS A 37 24.40 -0.05 26.75
CA LYS A 37 23.94 -1.18 27.59
C LYS A 37 24.09 -2.50 26.88
N ASN A 38 23.87 -2.51 25.57
CA ASN A 38 23.90 -3.71 24.72
C ASN A 38 25.30 -3.99 24.12
N LEU A 39 26.23 -3.02 24.17
CA LEU A 39 27.58 -3.16 23.65
C LEU A 39 28.40 -4.14 24.49
N SER A 40 28.92 -5.18 23.85
CA SER A 40 29.88 -6.11 24.44
C SER A 40 31.28 -5.74 23.96
N ILE A 41 32.11 -5.16 24.84
CA ILE A 41 33.50 -4.82 24.51
C ILE A 41 34.41 -5.95 24.97
N PRO A 42 35.30 -6.48 24.11
CA PRO A 42 36.31 -7.46 24.52
C PRO A 42 37.11 -6.95 25.73
N GLY A 43 37.13 -7.73 26.83
CA GLY A 43 37.82 -7.36 28.08
C GLY A 43 36.97 -6.66 29.14
N PHE A 44 35.74 -6.23 28.83
CA PHE A 44 34.82 -5.60 29.80
C PHE A 44 33.49 -6.34 29.87
N ARG A 45 32.95 -6.50 31.09
CA ARG A 45 31.59 -7.01 31.26
C ARG A 45 30.58 -6.05 30.62
N LYS A 46 29.53 -6.59 29.96
CA LYS A 46 28.46 -5.82 29.29
C LYS A 46 28.05 -4.59 30.11
N GLY A 47 28.09 -3.41 29.49
CA GLY A 47 27.69 -2.14 30.11
C GLY A 47 28.63 -1.54 31.18
N LYS A 48 29.81 -2.12 31.45
CA LYS A 48 30.78 -1.61 32.44
C LYS A 48 32.07 -1.04 31.83
N ALA A 49 32.11 -0.88 30.51
CA ALA A 49 33.27 -0.29 29.84
C ALA A 49 33.34 1.24 30.07
N PRO A 50 34.55 1.84 30.15
CA PRO A 50 34.73 3.28 30.23
C PRO A 50 34.11 4.01 29.02
N GLN A 51 33.41 5.13 29.26
CA GLN A 51 32.66 5.86 28.22
C GLN A 51 33.50 6.25 27.00
N ASN A 52 34.79 6.57 27.19
CA ASN A 52 35.68 6.96 26.09
C ASN A 52 36.00 5.80 25.14
N VAL A 53 36.15 4.58 25.66
CA VAL A 53 36.41 3.38 24.84
C VAL A 53 35.13 2.91 24.16
N ALA A 54 34.00 3.00 24.86
CA ALA A 54 32.71 2.62 24.32
C ALA A 54 32.27 3.52 23.17
N LYS A 55 32.45 4.86 23.28
CA LYS A 55 32.14 5.80 22.19
C LYS A 55 32.96 5.59 20.91
N GLN A 56 34.21 5.10 21.03
CA GLN A 56 35.06 4.80 19.88
C GLN A 56 34.70 3.48 19.18
N LYS A 57 34.04 2.57 19.90
CA LYS A 57 33.61 1.26 19.40
C LYS A 57 32.13 1.23 18.99
N ILE A 58 31.37 2.29 19.25
CA ILE A 58 29.99 2.41 18.74
C ILE A 58 30.06 2.64 17.24
N ASP A 59 29.38 1.78 16.49
CA ASP A 59 29.18 1.95 15.06
C ASP A 59 28.39 3.23 14.81
N LYS A 60 29.08 4.28 14.33
CA LYS A 60 28.47 5.58 14.02
C LYS A 60 27.31 5.42 13.04
N GLU A 61 27.40 4.48 12.11
CA GLU A 61 26.33 4.17 11.16
C GLU A 61 25.09 3.59 11.84
N LYS A 62 25.27 2.63 12.74
CA LYS A 62 24.16 2.04 13.51
C LYS A 62 23.47 3.08 14.39
N LEU A 63 24.24 3.97 15.01
CA LEU A 63 23.67 5.07 15.79
C LEU A 63 22.83 6.00 14.91
N LYS A 64 23.29 6.32 13.69
CA LYS A 64 22.52 7.13 12.73
C LYS A 64 21.23 6.41 12.32
N GLU A 65 21.31 5.13 11.96
CA GLU A 65 20.16 4.34 11.52
C GLU A 65 19.08 4.24 12.61
N GLU A 66 19.45 3.92 13.84
CA GLU A 66 18.51 3.83 14.97
C GLU A 66 17.89 5.20 15.30
N THR A 67 18.69 6.28 15.22
CA THR A 67 18.18 7.65 15.42
C THR A 67 17.15 8.00 14.36
N ILE A 68 17.44 7.71 13.09
CA ILE A 68 16.53 7.87 11.96
C ILE A 68 15.24 7.06 12.19
N ARG A 69 15.35 5.77 12.51
CA ARG A 69 14.20 4.88 12.74
C ARG A 69 13.25 5.37 13.83
N LYS A 70 13.75 6.05 14.86
CA LYS A 70 12.93 6.57 15.97
C LYS A 70 12.38 7.97 15.69
N VAL A 71 13.21 8.87 15.15
CA VAL A 71 12.84 10.27 14.91
C VAL A 71 11.85 10.41 13.73
N LEU A 72 12.08 9.70 12.63
CA LEU A 72 11.28 9.88 11.41
C LEU A 72 9.78 9.58 11.59
N PRO A 73 9.37 8.43 12.15
CA PRO A 73 7.95 8.12 12.33
C PRO A 73 7.25 9.16 13.20
N ASP A 74 7.82 9.53 14.33
CA ASP A 74 7.20 10.46 15.28
C ASP A 74 6.96 11.84 14.66
N HIS A 75 7.95 12.38 13.94
CA HIS A 75 7.82 13.67 13.27
C HIS A 75 6.89 13.60 12.06
N TYR A 76 6.89 12.50 11.32
CA TYR A 76 5.94 12.26 10.24
C TYR A 76 4.50 12.20 10.77
N PHE A 77 4.23 11.44 11.83
CA PHE A 77 2.89 11.38 12.45
C PHE A 77 2.43 12.73 12.98
N LYS A 78 3.33 13.54 13.56
CA LYS A 78 3.01 14.91 13.97
C LYS A 78 2.63 15.79 12.77
N ALA A 79 3.39 15.73 11.69
CA ALA A 79 3.08 16.46 10.45
C ALA A 79 1.73 16.03 9.85
N LEU A 80 1.44 14.72 9.82
CA LEU A 80 0.14 14.23 9.35
C LEU A 80 -1.03 14.76 10.19
N LYS A 81 -0.89 14.75 11.52
CA LYS A 81 -1.92 15.26 12.44
C LYS A 81 -2.14 16.75 12.28
N GLU A 82 -1.07 17.52 12.16
CA GLU A 82 -1.13 18.98 11.96
C GLU A 82 -1.90 19.34 10.69
N HIS A 83 -1.69 18.59 9.61
CA HIS A 83 -2.32 18.83 8.32
C HIS A 83 -3.60 18.00 8.08
N SER A 84 -4.02 17.20 9.07
CA SER A 84 -5.18 16.27 9.00
C SER A 84 -5.18 15.41 7.74
N ILE A 85 -4.00 14.94 7.33
CA ILE A 85 -3.81 14.10 6.15
C ILE A 85 -4.01 12.65 6.54
N ASN A 86 -4.87 11.94 5.81
CA ASN A 86 -5.09 10.50 5.97
C ASN A 86 -4.42 9.76 4.80
N PRO A 87 -3.15 9.34 4.96
CA PRO A 87 -2.44 8.66 3.90
C PRO A 87 -3.03 7.27 3.66
N ILE A 88 -3.24 6.91 2.40
CA ILE A 88 -3.68 5.55 2.04
C ILE A 88 -2.49 4.59 1.87
N ILE A 89 -1.29 5.14 1.70
CA ILE A 89 -0.06 4.39 1.49
C ILE A 89 1.01 4.78 2.48
N ASN A 90 1.94 3.84 2.71
CA ASN A 90 3.15 4.14 3.45
C ASN A 90 3.98 5.18 2.68
N PRO A 91 4.49 6.22 3.37
CA PRO A 91 5.24 7.27 2.70
C PRO A 91 6.55 6.74 2.13
N LYS A 92 6.91 7.22 0.94
CA LYS A 92 8.26 7.06 0.44
C LYS A 92 9.13 8.15 1.05
N ILE A 93 10.02 7.76 1.95
CA ILE A 93 10.89 8.67 2.68
C ILE A 93 12.23 8.78 1.94
N ASN A 94 12.55 10.00 1.52
CA ASN A 94 13.85 10.36 0.96
C ASN A 94 14.55 11.33 1.92
N ILE A 95 15.69 10.92 2.48
CA ILE A 95 16.49 11.75 3.38
C ILE A 95 17.47 12.56 2.54
N GLN A 96 17.37 13.89 2.58
CA GLN A 96 18.25 14.77 1.81
C GLN A 96 19.55 15.08 2.57
N THR A 97 19.43 15.38 3.87
CA THR A 97 20.59 15.79 4.68
C THR A 97 20.47 15.18 6.06
N PHE A 98 21.49 14.41 6.44
CA PHE A 98 21.68 13.88 7.79
C PHE A 98 23.15 14.05 8.19
N GLU A 99 23.48 15.29 8.58
CA GLU A 99 24.82 15.66 9.04
C GLU A 99 24.79 16.03 10.51
N GLU A 100 25.92 15.82 11.20
CA GLU A 100 26.07 16.24 12.59
C GLU A 100 26.08 17.77 12.65
N ASP A 101 25.34 18.33 13.62
CA ASP A 101 25.19 19.78 13.84
C ASP A 101 24.47 20.55 12.72
N LYS A 102 23.78 19.85 11.80
CA LYS A 102 22.87 20.46 10.83
C LYS A 102 21.44 19.95 11.02
N ASP A 103 20.48 20.80 10.65
CA ASP A 103 19.07 20.42 10.63
C ASP A 103 18.84 19.27 9.65
N VAL A 104 18.07 18.29 10.07
CA VAL A 104 17.76 17.11 9.27
C VAL A 104 16.59 17.44 8.36
N VAL A 105 16.79 17.30 7.06
CA VAL A 105 15.75 17.52 6.05
C VAL A 105 15.43 16.20 5.37
N PHE A 106 14.16 15.82 5.42
CA PHE A 106 13.65 14.69 4.66
C PHE A 106 12.34 15.07 3.96
N THR A 107 12.09 14.39 2.86
CA THR A 107 10.86 14.48 2.09
C THR A 107 10.11 13.17 2.20
N ALA A 108 8.86 13.24 2.64
CA ALA A 108 7.94 12.12 2.66
C ALA A 108 6.91 12.32 1.55
N GLU A 109 6.91 11.42 0.58
CA GLU A 109 5.92 11.40 -0.49
C GLU A 109 4.80 10.44 -0.10
N THR A 110 3.57 10.94 -0.06
CA THR A 110 2.38 10.16 0.26
C THR A 110 1.23 10.52 -0.69
N ALA A 111 0.13 9.79 -0.58
CA ALA A 111 -1.07 10.03 -1.38
C ALA A 111 -2.30 9.88 -0.49
N GLU A 112 -3.27 10.77 -0.71
CA GLU A 112 -4.59 10.68 -0.08
C GLU A 112 -5.54 9.81 -0.90
N GLU A 113 -6.63 9.38 -0.27
CA GLU A 113 -7.69 8.66 -0.94
C GLU A 113 -8.26 9.53 -2.08
N PRO A 114 -8.28 9.03 -3.33
CA PRO A 114 -8.77 9.79 -4.46
C PRO A 114 -10.26 10.09 -4.28
N LYS A 115 -10.69 11.29 -4.67
CA LYS A 115 -12.12 11.61 -4.72
C LYS A 115 -12.75 10.86 -5.89
N ILE A 116 -13.70 9.98 -5.59
CA ILE A 116 -14.42 9.17 -6.56
C ILE A 116 -15.82 9.76 -6.71
N ASP A 117 -16.17 10.12 -7.93
CA ASP A 117 -17.54 10.45 -8.30
C ASP A 117 -18.13 9.26 -9.07
N LEU A 118 -19.06 8.54 -8.43
CA LEU A 118 -19.67 7.34 -8.99
C LEU A 118 -20.74 7.64 -10.05
N ASN A 119 -21.08 8.91 -10.29
CA ASN A 119 -22.09 9.32 -11.28
C ASN A 119 -23.35 8.42 -11.23
N ASN A 120 -23.95 8.13 -12.38
CA ASN A 120 -25.23 7.41 -12.51
C ASN A 120 -25.02 5.90 -12.78
N TYR A 121 -24.13 5.25 -12.01
CA TYR A 121 -23.74 3.85 -12.25
C TYR A 121 -24.91 2.86 -12.12
N LYS A 122 -25.87 3.12 -11.21
CA LYS A 122 -27.01 2.23 -10.95
C LYS A 122 -27.96 2.06 -12.13
N GLU A 123 -28.20 3.12 -12.90
CA GLU A 123 -29.12 3.06 -14.04
C GLU A 123 -28.53 2.26 -15.20
N LYS A 124 -27.22 2.36 -15.45
CA LYS A 124 -26.56 1.63 -16.52
C LYS A 124 -26.27 0.17 -16.19
N VAL A 125 -25.96 -0.15 -14.93
CA VAL A 125 -25.87 -1.56 -14.50
C VAL A 125 -27.22 -2.23 -14.73
N LYS A 126 -28.33 -1.58 -14.35
CA LYS A 126 -29.70 -2.05 -14.63
C LYS A 126 -30.01 -2.21 -16.13
N GLU A 127 -29.48 -1.37 -17.02
CA GLU A 127 -29.66 -1.56 -18.47
C GLU A 127 -28.98 -2.84 -18.99
N ILE A 128 -27.86 -3.24 -18.39
CA ILE A 128 -27.10 -4.45 -18.78
C ILE A 128 -27.77 -5.70 -18.21
N THR A 129 -28.19 -5.68 -16.94
CA THR A 129 -28.99 -6.77 -16.35
C THR A 129 -30.40 -6.87 -16.92
N ALA A 130 -30.96 -5.79 -17.47
CA ALA A 130 -32.23 -5.83 -18.20
C ALA A 130 -32.08 -6.42 -19.61
N LYS A 131 -30.98 -6.13 -20.33
CA LYS A 131 -30.70 -6.70 -21.66
C LYS A 131 -30.41 -8.21 -21.62
N SER A 132 -29.86 -8.73 -20.52
CA SER A 132 -29.67 -10.17 -20.31
C SER A 132 -30.95 -10.92 -19.88
N LYS A 133 -32.03 -10.20 -19.56
CA LYS A 133 -33.35 -10.74 -19.21
C LYS A 133 -34.29 -10.98 -20.39
N ILE A 134 -33.85 -10.74 -21.64
CA ILE A 134 -34.64 -11.06 -22.83
C ILE A 134 -34.60 -12.58 -23.03
N ILE A 135 -35.73 -13.23 -22.77
CA ILE A 135 -35.93 -14.68 -22.87
C ILE A 135 -35.72 -15.13 -24.32
N VAL A 136 -34.61 -15.82 -24.58
CA VAL A 136 -34.42 -16.62 -25.81
C VAL A 136 -34.40 -18.10 -25.39
N PRO A 137 -35.37 -18.94 -25.81
CA PRO A 137 -35.40 -20.34 -25.44
C PRO A 137 -34.19 -21.07 -26.05
N GLY A 138 -33.33 -21.67 -25.20
CA GLY A 138 -32.32 -22.65 -25.65
C GLY A 138 -30.85 -22.20 -25.69
N LYS A 139 -30.45 -21.08 -25.07
CA LYS A 139 -29.02 -20.77 -24.85
C LYS A 139 -28.69 -20.70 -23.36
N GLU A 140 -27.64 -21.41 -22.97
CA GLU A 140 -27.07 -21.40 -21.62
C GLU A 140 -26.83 -19.97 -21.15
N GLN A 141 -27.19 -19.73 -19.89
CA GLN A 141 -27.11 -18.46 -19.19
C GLN A 141 -25.67 -17.92 -19.21
N LYS A 142 -25.35 -16.99 -20.11
CA LYS A 142 -24.17 -16.14 -19.91
C LYS A 142 -24.57 -15.08 -18.89
N LYS A 143 -24.27 -15.35 -17.62
CA LYS A 143 -24.18 -14.29 -16.60
C LYS A 143 -23.34 -13.17 -17.22
N PRO A 144 -23.75 -11.89 -17.13
CA PRO A 144 -22.91 -10.80 -17.61
C PRO A 144 -21.53 -10.97 -16.99
N SER A 145 -20.49 -10.95 -17.83
CA SER A 145 -19.12 -11.12 -17.33
C SER A 145 -18.85 -9.99 -16.36
N ILE A 146 -18.25 -10.30 -15.22
CA ILE A 146 -17.86 -9.32 -14.20
C ILE A 146 -17.02 -8.20 -14.87
N GLU A 147 -16.21 -8.57 -15.86
CA GLU A 147 -15.42 -7.67 -16.70
C GLU A 147 -16.27 -6.64 -17.48
N GLU A 148 -17.39 -7.05 -18.08
CA GLU A 148 -18.26 -6.14 -18.86
C GLU A 148 -18.96 -5.10 -17.97
N ILE A 149 -19.35 -5.50 -16.75
CA ILE A 149 -19.94 -4.59 -15.76
C ILE A 149 -18.88 -3.62 -15.25
N LEU A 150 -17.67 -4.11 -14.97
CA LEU A 150 -16.55 -3.28 -14.51
C LEU A 150 -16.12 -2.27 -15.57
N ASP A 151 -16.03 -2.66 -16.84
CA ASP A 151 -15.69 -1.76 -17.94
C ASP A 151 -16.71 -0.61 -18.07
N VAL A 152 -18.00 -0.91 -17.96
CA VAL A 152 -19.05 0.11 -17.99
C VAL A 152 -18.98 1.03 -16.79
N ILE A 153 -18.67 0.50 -15.60
CA ILE A 153 -18.48 1.35 -14.42
C ILE A 153 -17.21 2.21 -14.58
N HIS A 154 -16.15 1.66 -15.18
CA HIS A 154 -14.94 2.41 -15.47
C HIS A 154 -15.16 3.56 -16.45
N GLU A 155 -15.89 3.34 -17.53
CA GLU A 155 -16.17 4.41 -18.51
C GLU A 155 -16.95 5.58 -17.91
N ASN A 156 -17.80 5.32 -16.91
CA ASN A 156 -18.66 6.35 -16.31
C ASN A 156 -18.13 6.93 -14.99
N THR A 157 -17.04 6.38 -14.44
CA THR A 157 -16.43 6.88 -13.21
C THR A 157 -15.22 7.75 -13.54
N THR A 158 -15.28 9.02 -13.15
CA THR A 158 -14.13 9.90 -13.12
C THR A 158 -13.38 9.69 -11.82
N ILE A 159 -12.15 9.21 -11.91
CA ILE A 159 -11.27 8.98 -10.76
C ILE A 159 -9.94 9.67 -11.05
N ASN A 160 -9.45 10.45 -10.10
CA ASN A 160 -8.12 11.03 -10.19
C ASN A 160 -7.19 10.23 -9.28
N ILE A 161 -6.48 9.24 -9.84
CA ILE A 161 -5.57 8.37 -9.07
C ILE A 161 -4.17 9.01 -9.07
N PRO A 162 -3.58 9.27 -7.90
CA PRO A 162 -2.21 9.74 -7.79
C PRO A 162 -1.22 8.79 -8.45
N LYS A 163 -0.25 9.32 -9.21
CA LYS A 163 0.80 8.52 -9.87
C LYS A 163 1.58 7.63 -8.89
N LEU A 164 1.79 8.14 -7.68
CA LEU A 164 2.43 7.39 -6.60
C LEU A 164 1.69 6.08 -6.25
N LEU A 165 0.36 6.06 -6.34
CA LEU A 165 -0.42 4.83 -6.13
C LEU A 165 -0.23 3.86 -7.29
N ILE A 166 -0.22 4.37 -8.52
CA ILE A 166 -0.02 3.56 -9.73
C ILE A 166 1.37 2.92 -9.70
N ASP A 167 2.41 3.68 -9.36
CA ASP A 167 3.78 3.18 -9.25
C ASP A 167 3.89 2.06 -8.21
N GLN A 168 3.30 2.24 -7.02
CA GLN A 168 3.34 1.22 -5.97
C GLN A 168 2.60 -0.06 -6.35
N GLU A 169 1.44 0.05 -6.99
CA GLU A 169 0.71 -1.13 -7.45
C GLU A 169 1.44 -1.81 -8.62
N THR A 170 2.06 -1.04 -9.52
CA THR A 170 2.90 -1.58 -10.59
C THR A 170 4.06 -2.40 -10.01
N ASP A 171 4.80 -1.85 -9.05
CA ASP A 171 5.91 -2.54 -8.40
C ASP A 171 5.42 -3.81 -7.68
N ARG A 172 4.25 -3.79 -7.03
CA ARG A 172 3.63 -4.98 -6.41
C ARG A 172 3.32 -6.05 -7.44
N LEU A 173 2.68 -5.70 -8.56
CA LEU A 173 2.35 -6.66 -9.62
C LEU A 173 3.60 -7.25 -10.27
N LEU A 174 4.66 -6.46 -10.41
CA LEU A 174 5.96 -6.95 -10.89
C LEU A 174 6.61 -7.92 -9.90
N ILE A 175 6.56 -7.63 -8.59
CA ILE A 175 7.04 -8.57 -7.56
C ILE A 175 6.26 -9.89 -7.62
N GLN A 176 4.93 -9.82 -7.74
CA GLN A 176 4.10 -11.02 -7.89
C GLN A 176 4.48 -11.82 -9.15
N LEU A 177 4.67 -11.15 -10.29
CA LEU A 177 5.12 -11.82 -11.51
C LEU A 177 6.48 -12.49 -11.28
N LEU A 178 7.43 -11.82 -10.63
CA LEU A 178 8.75 -12.39 -10.35
C LEU A 178 8.66 -13.65 -9.49
N ASP A 179 7.77 -13.67 -8.51
CA ASP A 179 7.57 -14.83 -7.65
C ASP A 179 6.86 -15.98 -8.40
N GLU A 180 5.88 -15.68 -9.26
CA GLU A 180 5.29 -16.65 -10.19
C GLU A 180 6.35 -17.24 -11.14
N LEU A 181 7.26 -16.43 -11.67
CA LEU A 181 8.34 -16.91 -12.52
C LEU A 181 9.34 -17.79 -11.74
N LYS A 182 9.70 -17.42 -10.51
CA LYS A 182 10.57 -18.23 -9.63
C LYS A 182 9.96 -19.59 -9.34
N THR A 183 8.65 -19.64 -9.06
CA THR A 183 7.95 -20.91 -8.78
C THR A 183 7.88 -21.82 -10.01
N LEU A 184 7.77 -21.23 -11.21
CA LEU A 184 7.84 -21.95 -12.48
C LEU A 184 9.28 -22.27 -12.93
N GLY A 185 10.30 -21.81 -12.20
CA GLY A 185 11.71 -22.02 -12.54
C GLY A 185 12.18 -21.25 -13.77
N VAL A 186 11.47 -20.20 -14.18
CA VAL A 186 11.77 -19.39 -15.36
C VAL A 186 12.48 -18.10 -14.92
N ASN A 187 13.57 -17.73 -15.59
CA ASN A 187 14.25 -16.46 -15.31
C ASN A 187 13.56 -15.29 -16.05
N LEU A 188 13.61 -14.08 -15.47
CA LEU A 188 13.02 -12.87 -16.05
C LEU A 188 13.53 -12.62 -17.48
N ASP A 189 14.83 -12.81 -17.72
CA ASP A 189 15.43 -12.63 -19.05
C ASP A 189 14.84 -13.59 -20.09
N GLN A 190 14.53 -14.82 -19.67
CA GLN A 190 13.91 -15.83 -20.54
C GLN A 190 12.43 -15.49 -20.82
N TYR A 191 11.72 -14.96 -19.83
CA TYR A 191 10.35 -14.46 -20.01
C TYR A 191 10.30 -13.27 -20.97
N LEU A 192 11.17 -12.28 -20.78
CA LEU A 192 11.29 -11.11 -21.66
C LEU A 192 11.68 -11.52 -23.09
N SER A 193 12.63 -12.46 -23.22
CA SER A 193 13.07 -12.99 -24.52
C SER A 193 11.95 -13.75 -25.25
N SER A 194 11.17 -14.56 -24.52
CA SER A 194 10.05 -15.31 -25.12
C SER A 194 8.90 -14.42 -25.56
N LYS A 195 8.68 -13.30 -24.88
CA LYS A 195 7.68 -12.30 -25.26
C LYS A 195 8.21 -11.21 -26.21
N ALA A 196 9.51 -11.22 -26.52
CA ALA A 196 10.19 -10.17 -27.28
C ALA A 196 9.90 -8.74 -26.76
N LYS A 197 9.76 -8.58 -25.44
CA LYS A 197 9.45 -7.31 -24.78
C LYS A 197 10.65 -6.80 -24.00
N THR A 198 10.77 -5.47 -23.89
CA THR A 198 11.75 -4.85 -23.00
C THR A 198 11.19 -4.70 -21.58
N ALA A 199 12.07 -4.51 -20.59
CA ALA A 199 11.66 -4.22 -19.22
C ALA A 199 10.78 -2.96 -19.13
N ASP A 200 11.04 -1.95 -19.97
CA ASP A 200 10.27 -0.72 -20.03
C ASP A 200 8.86 -0.93 -20.61
N ASP A 201 8.73 -1.77 -21.65
CA ASP A 201 7.42 -2.09 -22.22
C ASP A 201 6.56 -2.90 -21.24
N LEU A 202 7.18 -3.84 -20.53
CA LEU A 202 6.51 -4.61 -19.48
C LEU A 202 6.03 -3.67 -18.37
N ARG A 203 6.87 -2.73 -17.93
CA ARG A 203 6.49 -1.76 -16.89
C ARG A 203 5.29 -0.92 -17.33
N LYS A 204 5.25 -0.42 -18.57
CA LYS A 204 4.12 0.35 -19.10
C LYS A 204 2.82 -0.45 -19.21
N GLU A 205 2.91 -1.72 -19.62
CA GLU A 205 1.73 -2.61 -19.67
C GLU A 205 1.17 -2.85 -18.26
N TYR A 206 2.04 -3.08 -17.30
CA TYR A 206 1.67 -3.27 -15.90
C TYR A 206 1.19 -1.96 -15.26
N GLU A 207 1.66 -0.81 -15.68
CA GLU A 207 1.17 0.51 -15.25
C GLU A 207 -0.27 0.74 -15.70
N GLU A 208 -0.58 0.44 -16.97
CA GLU A 208 -1.96 0.49 -17.49
C GLU A 208 -2.88 -0.54 -16.80
N LYS A 209 -2.35 -1.72 -16.48
CA LYS A 209 -3.08 -2.73 -15.70
C LYS A 209 -3.32 -2.25 -14.27
N ALA A 210 -2.30 -1.77 -13.58
CA ALA A 210 -2.38 -1.24 -12.22
C ALA A 210 -3.41 -0.09 -12.13
N LYS A 211 -3.45 0.79 -13.13
CA LYS A 211 -4.46 1.85 -13.21
C LYS A 211 -5.89 1.31 -13.28
N ARG A 212 -6.14 0.24 -14.06
CA ARG A 212 -7.45 -0.44 -14.13
C ARG A 212 -7.78 -1.15 -12.82
N ASP A 213 -6.83 -1.87 -12.25
CA ASP A 213 -7.00 -2.65 -11.03
C ASP A 213 -7.31 -1.72 -9.83
N LEU A 214 -6.54 -0.63 -9.66
CA LEU A 214 -6.80 0.40 -8.65
C LEU A 214 -8.17 1.05 -8.86
N LYS A 215 -8.53 1.39 -10.11
CA LYS A 215 -9.85 1.95 -10.41
C LYS A 215 -10.97 1.00 -10.00
N THR A 216 -10.81 -0.30 -10.24
CA THR A 216 -11.75 -1.35 -9.81
C THR A 216 -11.87 -1.39 -8.29
N GLU A 217 -10.73 -1.47 -7.60
CA GLU A 217 -10.71 -1.57 -6.15
C GLU A 217 -11.39 -0.39 -5.48
N PHE A 218 -11.05 0.83 -5.93
CA PHE A 218 -11.62 2.08 -5.41
C PHE A 218 -13.12 2.20 -5.67
N VAL A 219 -13.56 1.88 -6.90
CA VAL A 219 -14.98 1.89 -7.27
C VAL A 219 -15.77 0.90 -6.42
N LEU A 220 -15.30 -0.35 -6.32
CA LEU A 220 -15.97 -1.38 -5.54
C LEU A 220 -16.05 -1.00 -4.07
N LYS A 221 -14.96 -0.45 -3.52
CA LYS A 221 -14.94 0.05 -2.14
C LYS A 221 -15.98 1.15 -1.92
N LYS A 222 -16.06 2.13 -2.84
CA LYS A 222 -17.01 3.24 -2.75
C LYS A 222 -18.47 2.76 -2.85
N ILE A 223 -18.77 1.85 -3.77
CA ILE A 223 -20.11 1.23 -3.89
C ILE A 223 -20.45 0.47 -2.61
N ALA A 224 -19.49 -0.28 -2.05
CA ALA A 224 -19.69 -1.01 -0.80
C ALA A 224 -19.96 -0.07 0.39
N ASP A 225 -19.37 1.12 0.40
CA ASP A 225 -19.58 2.15 1.42
C ASP A 225 -20.94 2.86 1.26
N GLU A 226 -21.36 3.19 0.03
CA GLU A 226 -22.68 3.77 -0.26
C GLU A 226 -23.83 2.82 0.07
N GLU A 227 -23.70 1.55 -0.34
CA GLU A 227 -24.68 0.50 -0.06
C GLU A 227 -24.57 -0.07 1.36
N LYS A 228 -23.59 0.39 2.14
CA LYS A 228 -23.29 -0.08 3.51
C LYS A 228 -23.26 -1.62 3.60
N ILE A 229 -22.62 -2.26 2.63
CA ILE A 229 -22.48 -3.72 2.62
C ILE A 229 -21.62 -4.11 3.82
N THR A 230 -22.26 -4.67 4.84
CA THR A 230 -21.63 -5.19 6.05
C THR A 230 -21.29 -6.67 5.87
N VAL A 231 -20.13 -7.07 6.36
CA VAL A 231 -19.73 -8.48 6.44
C VAL A 231 -19.96 -8.92 7.87
N GLU A 232 -20.80 -9.94 8.07
CA GLU A 232 -21.03 -10.52 9.38
C GLU A 232 -20.01 -11.62 9.66
N LYS A 233 -19.78 -11.90 10.95
CA LYS A 233 -18.83 -12.95 11.37
C LYS A 233 -19.17 -14.33 10.80
N LYS A 234 -20.46 -14.61 10.55
CA LYS A 234 -20.91 -15.86 9.94
C LYS A 234 -20.39 -16.05 8.51
N ASP A 235 -20.34 -14.99 7.72
CA ASP A 235 -19.81 -15.06 6.35
C ASP A 235 -18.29 -15.35 6.36
N ILE A 236 -17.59 -14.79 7.36
CA ILE A 236 -16.16 -15.00 7.57
C ILE A 236 -15.88 -16.47 7.90
N ASP A 237 -16.70 -17.07 8.77
CA ASP A 237 -16.58 -18.48 9.15
C ASP A 237 -16.89 -19.44 7.98
N GLU A 238 -17.89 -19.13 7.15
CA GLU A 238 -18.22 -19.92 5.95
C GLU A 238 -17.11 -19.85 4.88
N ALA A 239 -16.55 -18.66 4.65
CA ALA A 239 -15.42 -18.50 3.73
C ALA A 239 -14.17 -19.26 4.22
N LEU A 240 -13.87 -19.21 5.53
CA LEU A 240 -12.78 -19.95 6.16
C LEU A 240 -12.94 -21.48 6.08
N ASN A 241 -14.17 -21.98 5.97
CA ASN A 241 -14.45 -23.41 5.79
C ASN A 241 -14.27 -23.89 4.34
N THR A 242 -14.31 -22.96 3.38
CA THR A 242 -14.10 -23.26 1.95
C THR A 242 -12.61 -23.38 1.60
N ILE A 243 -11.74 -22.74 2.39
CA ILE A 243 -10.28 -22.81 2.24
C ILE A 243 -9.78 -24.17 2.75
N LYS A 244 -9.33 -25.02 1.83
CA LYS A 244 -8.82 -26.38 2.11
C LYS A 244 -7.41 -26.42 2.68
N ASP A 245 -6.66 -25.32 2.57
CA ASP A 245 -5.23 -25.25 2.91
C ASP A 245 -5.02 -24.68 4.33
N GLU A 246 -4.58 -25.53 5.27
CA GLU A 246 -4.49 -25.19 6.70
C GLU A 246 -3.47 -24.09 7.01
N ALA A 247 -2.39 -24.00 6.24
CA ALA A 247 -1.36 -22.96 6.41
C ALA A 247 -1.90 -21.57 6.06
N GLN A 248 -2.63 -21.48 4.94
CA GLN A 248 -3.31 -20.25 4.53
C GLN A 248 -4.41 -19.90 5.54
N LYS A 249 -5.18 -20.88 6.02
CA LYS A 249 -6.21 -20.69 7.03
C LYS A 249 -5.65 -20.07 8.32
N GLN A 250 -4.46 -20.48 8.78
CA GLN A 250 -3.83 -19.91 9.97
C GLN A 250 -3.33 -18.48 9.77
N GLU A 251 -2.76 -18.13 8.61
CA GLU A 251 -2.34 -16.75 8.32
C GLU A 251 -3.52 -15.81 8.16
N ILE A 252 -4.57 -16.30 7.49
CA ILE A 252 -5.80 -15.57 7.23
C ILE A 252 -6.58 -15.34 8.54
N THR A 253 -6.60 -16.31 9.46
CA THR A 253 -7.21 -16.16 10.80
C THR A 253 -6.47 -15.14 11.67
N LYS A 254 -5.14 -14.98 11.50
CA LYS A 254 -4.36 -13.95 12.22
C LYS A 254 -4.75 -12.54 11.82
N ASN A 255 -5.31 -12.34 10.62
CA ASN A 255 -5.72 -11.04 10.10
C ASN A 255 -7.22 -11.02 9.68
N PRO A 256 -8.17 -11.00 10.65
CA PRO A 256 -9.61 -11.02 10.38
C PRO A 256 -10.09 -9.89 9.45
N TYR A 257 -9.40 -8.76 9.45
CA TYR A 257 -9.70 -7.61 8.60
C TYR A 257 -9.56 -7.90 7.10
N LEU A 258 -8.54 -8.68 6.71
CA LEU A 258 -8.30 -9.02 5.31
C LEU A 258 -9.42 -9.89 4.73
N ILE A 259 -9.90 -10.86 5.51
CA ILE A 259 -11.02 -11.71 5.11
C ILE A 259 -12.28 -10.88 4.93
N ALA A 260 -12.57 -10.01 5.89
CA ALA A 260 -13.74 -9.15 5.83
C ALA A 260 -13.71 -8.26 4.58
N ALA A 261 -12.55 -7.71 4.22
CA ALA A 261 -12.40 -6.91 3.00
C ALA A 261 -12.65 -7.72 1.72
N ILE A 262 -12.08 -8.94 1.61
CA ILE A 262 -12.27 -9.82 0.45
C ILE A 262 -13.74 -10.23 0.30
N ILE A 263 -14.39 -10.62 1.40
CA ILE A 263 -15.81 -11.00 1.38
C ILE A 263 -16.68 -9.79 1.04
N ARG A 264 -16.33 -8.59 1.55
CA ARG A 264 -17.05 -7.37 1.21
C ARG A 264 -16.97 -7.08 -0.28
N GLN A 265 -15.78 -7.21 -0.88
CA GLN A 265 -15.60 -7.08 -2.33
C GLN A 265 -16.43 -8.13 -3.09
N GLN A 266 -16.39 -9.40 -2.71
CA GLN A 266 -17.19 -10.46 -3.33
C GLN A 266 -18.69 -10.21 -3.21
N LYS A 267 -19.18 -9.77 -2.04
CA LYS A 267 -20.58 -9.39 -1.83
C LYS A 267 -20.99 -8.19 -2.68
N THR A 268 -20.10 -7.21 -2.82
CA THR A 268 -20.33 -6.04 -3.68
C THR A 268 -20.44 -6.46 -5.15
N ILE A 269 -19.55 -7.34 -5.61
CA ILE A 269 -19.61 -7.91 -6.96
C ILE A 269 -20.91 -8.70 -7.15
N ASN A 270 -21.30 -9.53 -6.19
CA ASN A 270 -22.56 -10.28 -6.24
C ASN A 270 -23.79 -9.36 -6.25
N PHE A 271 -23.75 -8.25 -5.51
CA PHE A 271 -24.80 -7.24 -5.55
C PHE A 271 -24.90 -6.58 -6.93
N LEU A 272 -23.76 -6.19 -7.52
CA LEU A 272 -23.70 -5.65 -8.88
C LEU A 272 -24.20 -6.64 -9.94
N LEU A 273 -23.94 -7.93 -9.77
CA LEU A 273 -24.45 -8.99 -10.65
C LEU A 273 -25.95 -9.24 -10.53
N ASN A 274 -26.57 -8.86 -9.40
CA ASN A 274 -27.98 -9.09 -9.10
C ASN A 274 -28.88 -7.83 -9.21
N LEU A 275 -28.30 -6.68 -9.58
CA LEU A 275 -28.97 -5.38 -9.74
C LEU A 275 -29.91 -5.33 -10.94
#